data_AF-A0A4R2KSU5-F1
#
_entry.id   AF-A0A4R2KSU5-F1
#
_cell.length_a   1.000
_cell.length_b   1.000
_cell.length_c   1.000
_cell.angle_alpha   90.00
_cell.angle_beta   90.00
_cell.angle_gamma   90.00
#
_symmetry.space_group_name_H-M   'P 1'
#
loop_
_entity.id
_entity.type
_entity.pdbx_description
1 polymer ?
#
loop_
_entity_poly.entity_id
_entity_poly.type
_entity_poly.pdbx_seq_one_letter_code
_entity_poly.pdbx_strand_id
1 'polypeptide(L)'
;MTRNRAIFLAAAGSLGVLFAGYWFQYVVGLAPCKLCLWQRWPHLIATLLGMGAIAVGGRMLPLAGAVTMAVSAGLGAYHTGVERKWWPGPSSCSGDVAGFRGMTPEQMLDPTLVQPVVLCDQVQWAMFGLSMASYNVLISLGFAVFWLWGLALSRG
;
A
#
# COMPACT_ATOMS: atom_id res chain seq x y z
N MET A 1 -23.10 -12.47 8.77
CA MET A 1 -21.69 -12.37 9.24
C MET A 1 -21.67 -11.53 10.51
N THR A 2 -20.93 -11.93 11.56
CA THR A 2 -20.84 -11.17 12.82
C THR A 2 -19.82 -10.02 12.73
N ARG A 3 -19.89 -9.04 13.63
CA ARG A 3 -18.95 -7.91 13.74
C ARG A 3 -17.49 -8.39 13.70
N ASN A 4 -17.12 -9.29 14.62
CA ASN A 4 -15.74 -9.75 14.77
C ASN A 4 -15.26 -10.55 13.54
N ARG A 5 -16.15 -11.31 12.89
CA ARG A 5 -15.80 -12.03 11.64
C ARG A 5 -15.51 -11.06 10.50
N ALA A 6 -16.31 -10.01 10.34
CA ALA A 6 -16.07 -8.99 9.30
C ALA A 6 -14.73 -8.27 9.51
N ILE A 7 -14.47 -7.82 10.74
CA ILE A 7 -13.21 -7.18 11.12
C ILE A 7 -12.02 -8.12 10.91
N PHE A 8 -12.15 -9.38 11.35
CA PHE A 8 -11.11 -10.39 11.19
C PHE A 8 -10.76 -10.61 9.72
N LEU A 9 -11.75 -10.74 8.83
CA LEU A 9 -11.50 -10.93 7.40
C LEU A 9 -10.75 -9.75 6.77
N ALA A 10 -11.11 -8.52 7.13
CA ALA A 10 -10.42 -7.32 6.62
C ALA A 10 -8.97 -7.22 7.17
N ALA A 11 -8.78 -7.51 8.45
CA ALA A 11 -7.47 -7.42 9.11
C ALA A 11 -6.53 -8.55 8.64
N ALA A 12 -6.99 -9.80 8.64
CA ALA A 12 -6.24 -10.94 8.13
C ALA A 12 -5.96 -10.82 6.63
N GLY A 13 -6.93 -10.30 5.86
CA GLY A 13 -6.74 -9.99 4.44
C GLY A 13 -5.66 -8.92 4.22
N SER A 14 -5.65 -7.86 5.02
CA SER A 14 -4.59 -6.83 4.96
C SER A 14 -3.22 -7.39 5.28
N LEU A 15 -3.12 -8.27 6.29
CA LEU A 15 -1.88 -8.98 6.60
C LEU A 15 -1.44 -9.89 5.43
N GLY A 16 -2.39 -10.57 4.78
CA GLY A 16 -2.14 -11.35 3.57
C GLY A 16 -1.58 -10.52 2.41
N VAL A 17 -2.14 -9.32 2.17
CA VAL A 17 -1.60 -8.38 1.16
C VAL A 17 -0.19 -7.93 1.52
N LEU A 18 0.09 -7.66 2.79
CA LEU A 18 1.42 -7.27 3.25
C LEU A 18 2.44 -8.39 3.01
N PHE A 19 2.08 -9.64 3.33
CA PHE A 19 2.93 -10.80 3.04
C PHE A 19 3.12 -11.02 1.54
N ALA A 20 2.07 -10.85 0.73
CA ALA A 20 2.20 -10.91 -0.73
C ALA A 20 3.20 -9.86 -1.23
N GLY A 21 3.15 -8.63 -0.70
CA GLY A 21 4.11 -7.58 -1.03
C GLY A 21 5.55 -7.94 -0.69
N TYR A 22 5.79 -8.59 0.46
CA TYR A 22 7.13 -9.08 0.84
C TYR A 22 7.56 -10.30 0.01
N TRP A 23 6.63 -11.17 -0.35
CA TRP A 23 6.88 -12.30 -1.25
C TRP A 23 7.34 -11.82 -2.63
N PHE A 24 6.64 -10.87 -3.23
CA PHE A 24 7.06 -10.27 -4.50
C PHE A 24 8.42 -9.60 -4.40
N GLN A 25 8.72 -8.95 -3.27
CA GLN A 25 10.01 -8.32 -3.05
C GLN A 25 11.17 -9.33 -2.95
N TYR A 26 11.05 -10.33 -2.08
CA TYR A 26 12.19 -11.19 -1.73
C TYR A 26 12.25 -12.50 -2.50
N VAL A 27 11.12 -13.00 -3.00
CA VAL A 27 11.05 -14.29 -3.71
C VAL A 27 10.97 -14.09 -5.21
N VAL A 28 10.17 -13.13 -5.68
CA VAL A 28 10.08 -12.80 -7.11
C VAL A 28 11.18 -11.82 -7.54
N GLY A 29 11.78 -11.09 -6.58
CA GLY A 29 12.85 -10.13 -6.85
C GLY A 29 12.37 -8.77 -7.37
N LEU A 30 11.09 -8.43 -7.16
CA LEU A 30 10.53 -7.14 -7.55
C LEU A 30 10.75 -6.11 -6.45
N ALA A 31 11.83 -5.33 -6.58
CA ALA A 31 12.13 -4.26 -5.65
C ALA A 31 10.98 -3.23 -5.57
N PRO A 32 10.51 -2.84 -4.37
CA PRO A 32 9.39 -1.92 -4.24
C PRO A 32 9.83 -0.48 -4.51
N CYS A 33 8.99 0.27 -5.22
CA CYS A 33 9.13 1.72 -5.30
C CYS A 33 8.64 2.39 -3.99
N LYS A 34 8.90 3.69 -3.84
CA LYS A 34 8.48 4.44 -2.64
C LYS A 34 6.96 4.40 -2.40
N LEU A 35 6.15 4.51 -3.46
CA LEU A 35 4.70 4.46 -3.34
C LEU A 35 4.20 3.05 -2.95
N CYS A 36 4.84 1.98 -3.42
CA CYS A 36 4.57 0.62 -2.93
C CYS A 36 4.79 0.51 -1.42
N LEU A 37 5.88 1.08 -0.91
CA LEU A 37 6.16 1.09 0.53
C LEU A 37 5.13 1.90 1.32
N TRP A 38 4.64 3.02 0.77
CA TRP A 38 3.58 3.80 1.40
C TRP A 38 2.27 3.01 1.53
N GLN A 39 1.92 2.21 0.53
CA GLN A 39 0.71 1.36 0.57
C GLN A 39 0.80 0.24 1.61
N ARG A 40 2.00 -0.16 2.05
CA ARG A 40 2.17 -1.20 3.10
C ARG A 40 1.73 -0.72 4.49
N TRP A 41 1.94 0.56 4.82
CA TRP A 41 1.63 1.10 6.15
C TRP A 41 0.15 1.02 6.51
N PRO A 42 -0.80 1.41 5.64
CA PRO A 42 -2.23 1.20 5.89
C PRO A 42 -2.59 -0.25 6.18
N HIS A 43 -2.02 -1.23 5.47
CA HIS A 43 -2.30 -2.64 5.71
C HIS A 43 -1.77 -3.14 7.06
N LEU A 44 -0.56 -2.69 7.46
CA LEU A 44 -0.04 -2.96 8.79
C LEU A 44 -0.94 -2.34 9.87
N ILE A 45 -1.29 -1.07 9.74
CA ILE A 45 -2.15 -0.35 10.69
C ILE A 45 -3.52 -1.03 10.79
N ALA A 46 -4.15 -1.39 9.68
CA ALA A 46 -5.44 -2.09 9.68
C ALA A 46 -5.35 -3.45 10.38
N THR A 47 -4.23 -4.18 10.22
CA THR A 47 -4.01 -5.43 10.94
C THR A 47 -3.98 -5.21 12.46
N LEU A 48 -3.22 -4.21 12.93
CA LEU A 48 -3.14 -3.87 14.36
C LEU A 48 -4.49 -3.39 14.91
N LEU A 49 -5.20 -2.54 14.17
CA LEU A 49 -6.54 -2.07 14.53
C LEU A 49 -7.53 -3.23 14.60
N GLY A 50 -7.41 -4.23 13.73
CA GLY A 50 -8.25 -5.43 13.74
C GLY A 50 -8.12 -6.23 15.03
N MET A 51 -6.88 -6.48 15.45
CA MET A 51 -6.61 -7.16 16.73
C MET A 51 -7.21 -6.37 17.91
N GLY A 52 -6.98 -5.06 17.97
CA GLY A 52 -7.55 -4.21 19.01
C GLY A 52 -9.09 -4.17 18.97
N ALA A 53 -9.70 -4.08 17.79
CA ALA A 53 -11.15 -3.98 17.64
C ALA A 53 -11.88 -5.25 18.07
N ILE A 54 -11.25 -6.42 17.89
CA ILE A 54 -11.77 -7.71 18.34
C ILE A 54 -11.63 -7.84 19.87
N ALA A 55 -10.51 -7.40 20.44
CA ALA A 55 -10.25 -7.50 21.87
C ALA A 55 -11.09 -6.52 22.72
N VAL A 56 -11.20 -5.26 22.30
CA VAL A 56 -11.84 -4.19 23.10
C VAL A 56 -13.32 -4.02 22.76
N GLY A 57 -13.74 -4.36 21.54
CA GLY A 57 -15.10 -4.09 21.08
C GLY A 57 -15.31 -2.62 20.68
N GLY A 58 -16.56 -2.16 20.71
CA GLY A 58 -16.95 -0.78 20.40
C GLY A 58 -16.83 -0.37 18.92
N ARG A 59 -17.08 0.91 18.65
CA ARG A 59 -17.23 1.46 17.28
C ARG A 59 -16.03 2.26 16.75
N MET A 60 -15.15 2.74 17.62
CA MET A 60 -14.06 3.64 17.20
C MET A 60 -12.99 2.94 16.38
N LEU A 61 -12.57 1.73 16.79
CA LEU A 61 -11.56 0.96 16.06
C LEU A 61 -12.06 0.49 14.68
N PRO A 62 -13.31 0.02 14.51
CA PRO A 62 -13.86 -0.25 13.19
C PRO A 62 -13.91 0.98 12.26
N LEU A 63 -14.24 2.16 12.80
CA LEU A 63 -14.21 3.41 12.05
C LEU A 63 -12.78 3.76 11.60
N ALA A 64 -11.81 3.66 12.51
CA ALA A 64 -10.40 3.89 12.18
C ALA A 64 -9.89 2.90 11.12
N GLY A 65 -10.31 1.63 11.18
CA GLY A 65 -9.99 0.63 10.16
C GLY A 65 -10.57 0.98 8.79
N ALA A 66 -11.82 1.42 8.73
CA ALA A 66 -12.47 1.87 7.49
C ALA A 66 -11.74 3.06 6.86
N VAL A 67 -11.40 4.08 7.66
CA VAL A 67 -10.63 5.25 7.21
C VAL A 67 -9.24 4.82 6.72
N THR A 68 -8.56 3.92 7.44
CA THR A 68 -7.25 3.39 7.04
C THR A 68 -7.30 2.73 5.67
N MET A 69 -8.33 1.92 5.40
CA MET A 69 -8.50 1.28 4.08
C MET A 69 -8.89 2.27 2.99
N ALA A 70 -9.67 3.31 3.30
CA ALA A 70 -9.94 4.40 2.37
C ALA A 70 -8.65 5.16 1.99
N VAL A 71 -7.76 5.40 2.96
CA VAL A 71 -6.44 5.99 2.70
C VAL A 71 -5.59 5.07 1.82
N SER A 72 -5.57 3.76 2.09
CA SER A 72 -4.87 2.78 1.23
C SER A 72 -5.38 2.81 -0.22
N ALA A 73 -6.71 2.84 -0.39
CA ALA A 73 -7.33 2.96 -1.70
C ALA A 73 -6.95 4.28 -2.39
N GLY A 74 -6.94 5.40 -1.65
CA GLY A 74 -6.47 6.68 -2.17
C GLY A 74 -5.02 6.67 -2.62
N LEU A 75 -4.12 6.06 -1.84
CA LEU A 75 -2.70 5.88 -2.21
C LEU A 75 -2.53 4.98 -3.43
N GLY A 76 -3.32 3.91 -3.53
CA GLY A 76 -3.35 3.03 -4.70
C GLY A 76 -3.83 3.75 -5.95
N ALA A 77 -4.87 4.59 -5.83
CA ALA A 77 -5.42 5.35 -6.94
C ALA A 77 -4.43 6.42 -7.40
N TYR A 78 -3.80 7.12 -6.45
CA TYR A 78 -2.70 8.04 -6.72
C TYR A 78 -1.58 7.34 -7.49
N HIS A 79 -1.09 6.20 -6.99
CA HIS A 79 -0.02 5.46 -7.65
C HIS A 79 -0.42 4.95 -9.05
N THR A 80 -1.64 4.44 -9.21
CA THR A 80 -2.16 4.03 -10.52
C THR A 80 -2.20 5.20 -11.51
N GLY A 81 -2.60 6.40 -11.07
CA GLY A 81 -2.57 7.56 -11.95
C GLY A 81 -1.15 8.05 -12.27
N VAL A 82 -0.19 7.88 -11.36
CA VAL A 82 1.23 8.12 -11.65
C VAL A 82 1.73 7.15 -12.73
N GLU A 83 1.42 5.85 -12.62
CA GLU A 83 1.75 4.84 -13.63
C GLU A 83 1.09 5.15 -14.99
N ARG A 84 -0.15 5.65 -14.98
CA ARG A 84 -0.90 6.07 -16.18
C ARG A 84 -0.55 7.48 -16.68
N LYS A 85 0.41 8.15 -16.06
CA LYS A 85 0.86 9.52 -16.39
C LYS A 85 -0.25 10.57 -16.32
N TRP A 86 -1.28 10.36 -15.52
CA TRP A 86 -2.33 11.35 -15.28
C TRP A 86 -1.83 12.53 -14.45
N TRP A 87 -0.86 12.28 -13.57
CA TRP A 87 -0.20 13.28 -12.74
C TRP A 87 1.22 12.84 -12.40
N PRO A 88 2.10 13.77 -11.99
CA PRO A 88 3.45 13.44 -11.57
C PRO A 88 3.47 12.62 -10.27
N GLY A 89 4.43 11.71 -10.19
CA GLY A 89 4.80 11.04 -8.94
C GLY A 89 5.55 11.98 -8.00
N PRO A 90 5.77 11.56 -6.74
CA PRO A 90 6.54 12.35 -5.80
C PRO A 90 8.00 12.46 -6.28
N SER A 91 8.65 13.59 -5.97
CA SER A 91 10.03 13.86 -6.37
C SER A 91 11.02 12.79 -5.91
N SER A 92 10.74 12.12 -4.79
CA SER A 92 11.53 10.99 -4.30
C SER A 92 11.51 9.74 -5.20
N CYS A 93 10.60 9.68 -6.17
CA CYS A 93 10.50 8.59 -7.14
C CYS A 93 11.03 8.95 -8.53
N SER A 94 11.32 10.24 -8.77
CA SER A 94 11.98 10.73 -9.97
C SER A 94 13.43 11.01 -9.57
N GLY A 95 14.41 10.24 -10.06
CA GLY A 95 15.81 10.34 -9.62
C GLY A 95 16.23 11.77 -9.26
N ASP A 96 16.45 12.02 -7.97
CA ASP A 96 16.69 13.37 -7.47
C ASP A 96 18.06 13.84 -7.97
N VAL A 97 18.05 14.83 -8.86
CA VAL A 97 19.26 15.48 -9.37
C VAL A 97 20.07 16.11 -8.24
N ALA A 98 19.44 16.42 -7.10
CA ALA A 98 20.14 16.94 -5.92
C ALA A 98 21.04 15.89 -5.26
N GLY A 99 20.72 14.59 -5.35
CA GLY A 99 21.57 13.49 -4.85
C GLY A 99 22.87 13.32 -5.65
N PHE A 100 22.91 13.85 -6.88
CA PHE A 100 24.06 13.83 -7.77
C PHE A 100 24.86 15.13 -7.77
N ARG A 101 24.46 16.15 -6.99
CA ARG A 101 25.18 17.42 -6.93
C ARG A 101 26.59 17.21 -6.36
N GLY A 102 27.59 17.46 -7.19
CA GLY A 102 29.01 17.32 -6.83
C GLY A 102 29.62 15.95 -7.15
N MET A 103 28.87 15.02 -7.75
CA MET A 103 29.42 13.79 -8.30
C MET A 103 29.97 14.00 -9.72
N THR A 104 31.09 13.36 -10.04
CA THR A 104 31.59 13.30 -11.43
C THR A 104 30.73 12.34 -12.26
N PRO A 105 30.73 12.45 -13.60
CA PRO A 105 30.00 11.53 -14.47
C PRO A 105 30.34 10.05 -14.21
N GLU A 106 31.60 9.74 -13.87
CA GLU A 106 32.04 8.38 -13.54
C GLU A 106 31.42 7.89 -12.23
N GLN A 107 31.30 8.76 -11.22
CA GLN A 107 30.68 8.44 -9.92
C GLN A 107 29.17 8.24 -10.03
N MET A 108 28.50 8.96 -10.96
CA MET A 108 27.07 8.77 -11.22
C MET A 108 26.76 7.42 -11.88
N LEU A 109 27.74 6.85 -12.57
CA LEU A 109 27.64 5.54 -13.22
C LEU A 109 28.12 4.40 -12.33
N ASP A 110 28.69 4.70 -11.16
CA ASP A 110 29.15 3.70 -10.20
C ASP A 110 27.96 3.14 -9.38
N PRO A 111 27.54 1.89 -9.63
CA PRO A 111 26.41 1.29 -8.92
C PRO A 111 26.70 1.04 -7.43
N THR A 112 27.94 1.19 -6.97
CA THR A 112 28.30 1.16 -5.54
C THR A 112 28.02 2.48 -4.83
N LEU A 113 28.00 3.59 -5.58
CA LEU A 113 27.75 4.94 -5.07
C LEU A 113 26.29 5.37 -5.29
N VAL A 114 25.63 4.82 -6.31
CA VAL A 114 24.26 5.16 -6.70
C VAL A 114 23.39 3.91 -6.67
N GLN A 115 22.47 3.83 -5.69
CA GLN A 115 21.50 2.73 -5.67
C GLN A 115 20.44 2.92 -6.77
N PRO A 116 20.09 1.87 -7.53
CA PRO A 116 19.01 1.94 -8.52
C PRO A 116 17.68 2.29 -7.83
N VAL A 117 17.16 3.48 -8.11
CA VAL A 117 15.84 3.89 -7.62
C VAL A 117 14.78 3.29 -8.54
N VAL A 118 13.92 2.43 -7.97
CA VAL A 118 12.74 1.92 -8.68
C VAL A 118 11.75 3.06 -8.87
N LEU A 119 11.52 3.43 -10.12
CA LEU A 119 10.63 4.54 -10.47
C LEU A 119 9.16 4.18 -10.18
N CYS A 120 8.45 5.10 -9.53
CA CYS A 120 7.04 4.88 -9.14
C CYS A 120 6.05 5.06 -10.30
N ASP A 121 6.54 5.42 -11.49
CA ASP A 121 5.74 5.63 -12.68
C ASP A 121 5.89 4.48 -13.69
N GLN A 122 6.67 3.46 -13.34
CA GLN A 122 6.88 2.25 -14.11
C GLN A 122 6.15 1.08 -13.46
N VAL A 123 5.27 0.44 -14.23
CA VAL A 123 4.54 -0.74 -13.81
C VAL A 123 5.50 -1.92 -13.70
N GLN A 124 5.82 -2.35 -12.48
CA GLN A 124 6.73 -3.48 -12.23
C GLN A 124 6.08 -4.84 -12.48
N TRP A 125 4.75 -4.90 -12.33
CA TRP A 125 3.97 -6.10 -12.54
C TRP A 125 2.53 -5.73 -12.85
N ALA A 126 1.94 -6.48 -13.79
CA ALA A 126 0.54 -6.37 -14.14
C ALA A 126 -0.07 -7.73 -14.42
N MET A 127 -1.37 -7.82 -14.19
CA MET A 127 -2.19 -8.99 -14.53
C MET A 127 -3.55 -8.50 -15.01
N PHE A 128 -4.07 -9.09 -16.09
CA PHE A 128 -5.33 -8.66 -16.73
C PHE A 128 -5.43 -7.14 -17.00
N GLY A 129 -4.30 -6.50 -17.33
CA GLY A 129 -4.23 -5.05 -17.61
C GLY A 129 -4.25 -4.15 -16.38
N LEU A 130 -4.19 -4.70 -15.16
CA LEU A 130 -4.13 -3.94 -13.91
C LEU A 130 -2.76 -4.11 -13.25
N SER A 131 -2.19 -3.00 -12.77
CA SER A 131 -0.96 -3.00 -12.00
C SER A 131 -1.20 -3.45 -10.55
N MET A 132 -0.13 -3.77 -9.83
CA MET A 132 -0.23 -4.01 -8.37
C MET A 132 -0.90 -2.84 -7.64
N ALA A 133 -0.64 -1.59 -8.03
CA ALA A 133 -1.27 -0.42 -7.45
C ALA A 133 -2.79 -0.43 -7.66
N SER A 134 -3.25 -0.81 -8.86
CA SER A 134 -4.68 -0.94 -9.16
C SER A 134 -5.34 -2.04 -8.35
N TYR A 135 -4.68 -3.19 -8.19
CA TYR A 135 -5.18 -4.25 -7.30
C TYR A 135 -5.26 -3.80 -5.83
N ASN A 136 -4.28 -3.02 -5.36
CA ASN A 136 -4.32 -2.45 -4.01
C ASN A 136 -5.57 -1.58 -3.79
N VAL A 137 -5.98 -0.79 -4.79
CA VAL A 137 -7.22 0.00 -4.72
C VAL A 137 -8.42 -0.92 -4.52
N LEU A 138 -8.60 -1.90 -5.41
CA LEU A 138 -9.77 -2.78 -5.40
C LEU A 138 -9.86 -3.56 -4.09
N ILE A 139 -8.75 -4.13 -3.64
CA ILE A 139 -8.67 -4.91 -2.41
C ILE A 139 -8.93 -4.03 -1.19
N SER A 140 -8.33 -2.83 -1.14
CA SER A 140 -8.53 -1.89 -0.04
C SER A 140 -9.97 -1.40 0.06
N LEU A 141 -10.64 -1.12 -1.07
CA LEU A 141 -12.05 -0.79 -1.09
C LEU A 141 -12.91 -1.97 -0.60
N GLY A 142 -12.60 -3.19 -1.02
CA GLY A 142 -13.24 -4.40 -0.49
C GLY A 142 -13.11 -4.52 1.02
N PHE A 143 -11.91 -4.34 1.57
CA PHE A 143 -11.69 -4.36 3.02
C PHE A 143 -12.37 -3.19 3.74
N ALA A 144 -12.46 -2.01 3.13
CA ALA A 144 -13.22 -0.89 3.69
C ALA A 144 -14.70 -1.25 3.88
N VAL A 145 -15.31 -1.98 2.94
CA VAL A 145 -16.69 -2.49 3.10
C VAL A 145 -16.81 -3.42 4.30
N PHE A 146 -15.88 -4.35 4.50
CA PHE A 146 -15.87 -5.23 5.68
C PHE A 146 -15.71 -4.45 7.00
N TRP A 147 -14.86 -3.42 7.03
CA TRP A 147 -14.73 -2.53 8.19
C TRP A 147 -16.00 -1.73 8.47
N LEU A 148 -16.63 -1.16 7.44
CA LEU A 148 -17.90 -0.44 7.56
C LEU A 148 -19.04 -1.36 8.01
N TRP A 149 -19.06 -2.61 7.54
CA TRP A 149 -19.99 -3.63 8.01
C TRP A 149 -19.77 -3.94 9.50
N GLY A 150 -18.53 -4.14 9.92
CA GLY A 150 -18.18 -4.32 11.34
C GLY A 150 -18.59 -3.11 12.20
N LEU A 151 -18.39 -1.89 11.68
CA LEU A 151 -18.82 -0.65 12.32
C LEU A 151 -20.35 -0.57 12.46
N ALA A 152 -21.11 -0.89 11.40
CA ALA A 152 -22.57 -0.89 11.43
C ALA A 152 -23.12 -1.88 12.47
N LEU A 153 -22.51 -3.07 12.56
CA LEU A 153 -22.85 -4.09 13.56
C LEU A 153 -22.35 -3.76 14.99
N SER A 154 -21.59 -2.68 15.17
CA SER A 154 -21.19 -2.20 16.50
C SER A 154 -22.25 -1.29 17.14
N ARG A 155 -23.36 -1.02 16.44
CA ARG A 155 -24.50 -0.23 16.93
C ARG A 155 -25.54 -1.09 17.65
N GLY A 156 -25.09 -1.89 18.61
CA GLY A 156 -25.92 -2.68 19.53
C GLY A 156 -25.50 -2.40 20.95
#